data_AF-A0A150G707-F1
#
_entry.id   AF-A0A150G707-F1
#
_cell.length_a   1.000
_cell.length_b   1.000
_cell.length_c   1.000
_cell.angle_alpha   90.00
_cell.angle_beta   90.00
_cell.angle_gamma   90.00
#
_symmetry.space_group_name_H-M   'P 1'
#
loop_
_entity.id
_entity.type
_entity.pdbx_description
1 polymer ?
#
loop_
_entity_poly.entity_id
_entity_poly.type
_entity_poly.pdbx_seq_one_letter_code
_entity_poly.pdbx_strand_id
1 'polypeptide(L)' 'MYGGKLTKEAAQEGLRLYGEVVDIDEARRHPGSHPNIDLLLNALKDGKEHEVVVERS' A
#
# COMPACT_ATOMS: atom_id res chain seq x y z
N MET A 1 -4.63 -16.12 -2.20
CA MET A 1 -3.36 -15.44 -2.53
C MET A 1 -3.63 -14.42 -3.62
N TYR A 2 -3.15 -13.18 -3.50
CA TYR A 2 -3.45 -12.06 -4.42
C TYR A 2 -2.67 -12.10 -5.76
N GLY A 3 -2.14 -13.25 -6.17
CA GLY A 3 -1.55 -13.45 -7.51
C GLY A 3 -0.34 -12.58 -7.87
N GLY A 4 0.42 -12.07 -6.89
CA GLY A 4 1.56 -11.15 -7.15
C GLY A 4 1.14 -9.72 -7.51
N LYS A 5 -0.16 -9.41 -7.37
CA LYS A 5 -0.73 -8.10 -7.65
C LYS A 5 -1.13 -7.39 -6.38
N LEU A 6 -0.99 -6.07 -6.41
CA LEU A 6 -1.64 -5.18 -5.46
C LEU A 6 -3.05 -4.88 -5.96
N THR A 7 -3.99 -5.77 -5.64
CA THR A 7 -5.42 -5.53 -5.84
C THR A 7 -5.96 -4.56 -4.78
N LYS A 8 -7.18 -4.08 -4.97
CA LYS A 8 -7.85 -3.21 -3.97
C LYS A 8 -7.97 -3.89 -2.61
N GLU A 9 -8.33 -5.17 -2.59
CA GLU A 9 -8.47 -5.98 -1.37
C GLU A 9 -7.11 -6.18 -0.70
N ALA A 10 -6.07 -6.46 -1.50
CA ALA A 10 -4.70 -6.55 -1.00
C ALA A 10 -4.22 -5.21 -0.40
N ALA A 11 -4.60 -4.09 -1.01
CA ALA A 11 -4.24 -2.76 -0.52
C ALA A 11 -4.97 -2.39 0.79
N GLN A 12 -6.24 -2.76 0.92
CA GLN A 12 -7.00 -2.61 2.18
C GLN A 12 -6.39 -3.42 3.31
N GLU A 13 -6.08 -4.69 3.04
CA GLU A 13 -5.48 -5.58 4.05
C GLU A 13 -4.08 -5.09 4.44
N GLY A 14 -3.26 -4.67 3.47
CA GLY A 14 -1.95 -4.08 3.74
C GLY A 14 -2.01 -2.83 4.61
N LEU A 15 -2.99 -1.94 4.37
CA LEU A 15 -3.18 -0.74 5.20
C LEU A 15 -3.63 -1.10 6.60
N ARG A 16 -4.52 -2.09 6.75
CA ARG A 16 -4.95 -2.58 8.07
C ARG A 16 -3.75 -3.10 8.86
N LEU A 17 -2.89 -3.90 8.23
CA LEU A 17 -1.68 -4.45 8.86
C LEU A 17 -0.66 -3.36 9.22
N TYR A 18 -0.46 -2.35 8.35
CA TYR A 18 0.43 -1.23 8.66
C TYR A 18 -0.13 -0.35 9.78
N GLY A 19 -1.44 -0.11 9.81
CA GLY A 19 -2.11 0.71 10.83
C GLY A 19 -2.04 0.15 12.25
N GLU A 20 -1.71 -1.14 12.40
CA GLU A 20 -1.42 -1.74 13.71
C GLU A 20 -0.06 -1.30 14.29
N VAL A 21 0.84 -0.77 13.45
CA VAL A 21 2.24 -0.48 13.83
C VAL A 21 2.66 0.96 13.50
N VAL A 22 1.98 1.62 12.55
CA VAL A 22 2.37 2.94 11.99
C VAL A 22 1.16 3.87 11.93
N ASP A 23 1.37 5.16 12.22
CA ASP A 23 0.34 6.19 12.07
C ASP A 23 0.08 6.48 10.59
N ILE A 24 -1.01 5.96 10.04
CA ILE A 24 -1.43 6.18 8.64
C ILE A 24 -1.70 7.66 8.35
N ASP A 25 -2.09 8.45 9.36
CA ASP A 25 -2.35 9.88 9.18
C ASP A 25 -1.05 10.69 9.04
N GLU A 26 0.10 10.14 9.43
CA GLU A 26 1.41 10.72 9.11
C GLU A 26 1.69 10.66 7.61
N ALA A 27 1.49 9.49 6.97
CA ALA A 27 1.68 9.32 5.53
C ALA A 27 0.77 10.27 4.72
N ARG A 28 -0.46 10.50 5.19
CA ARG A 28 -1.39 11.46 4.55
C ARG A 28 -0.92 12.91 4.65
N ARG A 29 -0.30 13.29 5.76
CA ARG A 29 0.19 14.66 6.00
C ARG A 29 1.55 14.92 5.35
N HIS A 30 2.37 13.88 5.23
CA HIS A 30 3.73 13.94 4.69
C HIS A 30 3.97 12.87 3.62
N PRO A 31 3.40 13.04 2.40
CA PRO A 31 3.61 12.10 1.31
C PRO A 31 5.11 11.81 1.09
N GLY A 32 5.48 10.52 1.04
CA GLY A 32 6.86 10.06 0.91
C GLY A 32 7.52 9.63 2.22
N SER A 33 6.94 9.92 3.39
CA SER A 33 7.48 9.44 4.69
C SER A 33 7.33 7.92 4.85
N HIS A 34 6.32 7.35 4.19
CA HIS A 34 6.06 5.91 4.17
C HIS A 34 5.71 5.46 2.74
N PRO A 35 6.71 5.30 1.85
CA PRO A 35 6.49 5.00 0.44
C PRO A 35 5.57 3.80 0.18
N ASN A 36 5.63 2.78 1.05
CA ASN A 36 4.74 1.63 0.95
C ASN A 36 3.29 2.01 1.31
N ILE A 37 3.05 2.78 2.38
CA ILE A 37 1.69 3.24 2.75
C ILE A 37 1.13 4.17 1.66
N ASP A 38 1.96 5.04 1.10
CA ASP A 38 1.58 5.90 -0.03
C ASP A 38 1.12 5.08 -1.24
N LEU A 39 1.86 4.01 -1.58
CA LEU A 39 1.49 3.10 -2.65
C LEU A 39 0.12 2.44 -2.38
N LEU A 40 -0.14 1.98 -1.15
CA LEU A 40 -1.41 1.36 -0.80
C LEU A 40 -2.57 2.37 -0.88
N LEU A 41 -2.37 3.60 -0.36
CA LEU A 41 -3.36 4.67 -0.43
C LEU A 41 -3.68 5.04 -1.89
N ASN A 42 -2.67 5.11 -2.75
CA ASN A 42 -2.85 5.39 -4.18
C ASN A 42 -3.59 4.26 -4.89
N ALA A 43 -3.24 3.00 -4.62
CA ALA A 43 -3.93 1.84 -5.19
C ALA A 43 -5.44 1.82 -4.83
N LEU A 44 -5.80 2.26 -3.62
CA LEU A 44 -7.20 2.40 -3.21
C LEU A 44 -7.93 3.55 -3.90
N LYS A 45 -7.23 4.65 -4.20
CA LYS A 45 -7.80 5.84 -4.84
C LYS A 45 -8.04 5.64 -6.34
N ASP A 46 -7.07 5.04 -7.03
CA ASP A 46 -7.09 4.92 -8.49
C ASP A 46 -7.87 3.69 -8.95
N GLY A 47 -8.13 2.73 -8.05
CA GLY A 47 -8.82 1.47 -8.35
C GLY A 47 -8.06 0.58 -9.33
N LYS A 48 -6.78 0.87 -9.58
CA LYS A 48 -5.92 0.14 -10.50
C LYS A 48 -5.19 -0.97 -9.75
N GLU A 49 -5.13 -2.14 -10.38
CA GLU A 49 -4.23 -3.20 -9.94
C GLU A 49 -2.80 -2.82 -10.32
N HIS A 50 -1.87 -2.89 -9.38
CA HIS A 50 -0.44 -2.73 -9.66
C HIS A 50 0.25 -4.09 -9.64
N GLU A 51 1.06 -4.37 -10.66
CA GLU A 51 1.95 -5.52 -10.63
C GLU A 51 3.13 -5.18 -9.70
N VAL A 52 3.39 -6.04 -8.71
CA VAL A 52 4.46 -5.82 -7.76
C VAL A 52 5.64 -6.69 -8.18
N VAL A 53 6.70 -6.05 -8.67
CA VAL A 53 7.96 -6.74 -8.98
C VAL A 53 8.87 -6.62 -7.77
N VAL A 54 9.19 -7.76 -7.15
CA VAL A 54 10.18 -7.82 -6.07
C VAL A 54 11.52 -8.15 -6.71
N GLU A 55 12.38 -7.15 -6.85
CA GLU A 55 13.78 -7.39 -7.20
C GLU A 55 14.48 -8.05 -6.01
N ARG A 56 14.99 -9.27 -6.22
CA ARG A 56 15.85 -9.95 -5.24
C ARG A 56 17.28 -9.50 -5.51
N SER A 57 17.81 -8.66 -4.62
CA SER A 57 19.24 -8.34 -4.51
C SER A 57 20.03 -9.50 -3.93
#